data_AF-A0A3N5XGF0-F1
#
_entry.id   AF-A0A3N5XGF0-F1
#
_cell.length_a   1.000
_cell.length_b   1.000
_cell.length_c   1.000
_cell.angle_alpha   90.00
_cell.angle_beta   90.00
_cell.angle_gamma   90.00
#
_symmetry.space_group_name_H-M   'P 1'
#
loop_
_entity.id
_entity.type
_entity.pdbx_description
1 polymer ?
#
loop_
_entity_poly.entity_id
_entity_poly.type
_entity_poly.pdbx_seq_one_letter_code
_entity_poly.pdbx_strand_id
1 'polypeptide(L)'
;AITGLAATEHLGRDAFQEIDQNTLFLPVTKRVMTVPRPDRIPEFILEAFRIANAGRRGPVVVNIPRDLFNHDIEADIPQRVVTDIRPPAADAAALAEMRRLILAAKKPVLHAGAGIKWSRASSRLAALAEKLQIPVTSSAGHADILPMDFKFHAAGVGPRGNPVASTLMREADLIIALGTRLGFNTTFYKYTDISPAAKIIQVDIDPVALGRYFPVTLAVAADAGAVIDGLAALMQPMDADAAPWRARNEAYFDARAALWAEREASGARTQTPLHPDVIYAEVRKAAPRNAIFTLDAGTTGFQATDQLPCYEAPALLTPLDCGMVGFSYSAAIGAKVAAPHRAVISLMGDGGFGMTMGEMTTAVASNIPAVGIVMDNGTWGSEIAYQRDFYNERYIGAHVHSPRFDEVMKLTGGNGYHPTAAGETADALRDALKAGKPAIIHVKVDPQATISFRKDALKKRQPGS
;
A
#
# COMPACT_ATOMS: atom_id res chain seq x y z
N ALA A 1 9.92 15.29 -8.21
CA ALA A 1 9.21 16.42 -8.82
C ALA A 1 10.20 17.29 -9.56
N ILE A 2 9.79 17.86 -10.68
CA ILE A 2 10.52 18.93 -11.37
C ILE A 2 9.69 20.19 -11.12
N THR A 3 10.29 21.24 -10.57
CA THR A 3 9.60 22.45 -10.15
C THR A 3 10.26 23.68 -10.77
N GLY A 4 9.46 24.70 -11.09
CA GLY A 4 9.96 26.00 -11.51
C GLY A 4 10.41 26.84 -10.31
N LEU A 5 11.41 27.70 -10.52
CA LEU A 5 11.76 28.80 -9.62
C LEU A 5 11.62 30.16 -10.34
N ALA A 6 11.63 31.24 -9.55
CA ALA A 6 11.85 32.59 -10.06
C ALA A 6 13.15 32.64 -10.89
N ALA A 7 13.26 33.66 -11.75
CA ALA A 7 14.46 33.84 -12.56
C ALA A 7 15.69 34.01 -11.64
N THR A 8 16.86 33.53 -12.07
CA THR A 8 18.08 33.56 -11.25
C THR A 8 18.39 34.95 -10.67
N GLU A 9 18.21 36.02 -11.46
CA GLU A 9 18.42 37.41 -11.05
C GLU A 9 17.43 37.92 -9.98
N HIS A 10 16.29 37.24 -9.83
CA HIS A 10 15.22 37.60 -8.91
C HIS A 10 15.28 36.83 -7.58
N LEU A 11 16.12 35.80 -7.49
CA LEU A 11 16.22 35.01 -6.27
C LEU A 11 16.69 35.86 -5.09
N GLY A 12 16.01 35.73 -3.94
CA GLY A 12 16.22 36.49 -2.72
C GLY A 12 15.61 37.89 -2.74
N ARG A 13 14.69 38.19 -3.67
CA ARG A 13 14.08 39.54 -3.82
C ARG A 13 12.57 39.56 -3.56
N ASP A 14 12.02 38.49 -2.99
CA ASP A 14 10.57 38.31 -2.78
C ASP A 14 9.79 38.44 -4.08
N ALA A 15 10.32 37.81 -5.14
CA ALA A 15 9.73 37.86 -6.46
C ALA A 15 8.38 37.13 -6.52
N PHE A 16 7.60 37.41 -7.55
CA PHE A 16 6.29 36.75 -7.75
C PHE A 16 6.44 35.21 -7.80
N GLN A 17 5.71 34.51 -6.93
CA GLN A 17 5.77 33.05 -6.70
C GLN A 17 7.11 32.52 -6.15
N GLU A 18 7.99 33.39 -5.65
CA GLU A 18 9.20 32.96 -4.97
C GLU A 18 8.90 32.31 -3.62
N ILE A 19 9.51 31.16 -3.37
CA ILE A 19 9.49 30.46 -2.09
C ILE A 19 10.80 29.67 -1.96
N ASP A 20 11.34 29.55 -0.74
CA ASP A 20 12.48 28.68 -0.47
C ASP A 20 12.09 27.20 -0.56
N GLN A 21 12.01 26.69 -1.79
CA GLN A 21 11.69 25.30 -2.08
C GLN A 21 12.77 24.34 -1.56
N ASN A 22 14.03 24.78 -1.42
CA ASN A 22 15.10 23.93 -0.92
C ASN A 22 14.82 23.54 0.54
N THR A 23 14.58 24.54 1.39
CA THR A 23 14.26 24.28 2.81
C THR A 23 12.92 23.58 2.98
N LEU A 24 11.91 23.96 2.19
CA LEU A 24 10.57 23.37 2.26
C LEU A 24 10.56 21.86 1.99
N PHE A 25 11.30 21.40 0.97
CA PHE A 25 11.26 20.01 0.53
C PHE A 25 12.35 19.12 1.14
N LEU A 26 13.39 19.70 1.77
CA LEU A 26 14.47 18.94 2.40
C LEU A 26 14.00 17.84 3.37
N PRO A 27 13.04 18.07 4.30
CA PRO A 27 12.67 17.04 5.28
C PRO A 27 11.82 15.89 4.72
N VAL A 28 11.27 16.04 3.50
CA VAL A 28 10.32 15.09 2.91
C VAL A 28 10.84 14.45 1.61
N THR A 29 12.10 14.69 1.26
CA THR A 29 12.74 14.14 0.06
C THR A 29 14.10 13.52 0.36
N LYS A 30 14.56 12.62 -0.51
CA LYS A 30 15.93 12.10 -0.44
C LYS A 30 16.96 13.17 -0.77
N ARG A 31 16.59 14.11 -1.64
CA ARG A 31 17.42 15.22 -2.07
C ARG A 31 16.56 16.30 -2.71
N VAL A 32 16.95 17.54 -2.49
CA VAL A 32 16.53 18.70 -3.27
C VAL A 32 17.76 19.22 -4.02
N MET A 33 17.60 19.54 -5.30
CA MET A 33 18.68 20.07 -6.14
C MET A 33 18.16 21.27 -6.90
N THR A 34 18.96 22.33 -7.00
CA THR A 34 18.65 23.50 -7.84
C THR A 34 19.63 23.54 -9.00
N VAL A 35 19.11 23.60 -10.22
CA VAL A 35 19.93 23.64 -11.43
C VAL A 35 20.57 25.03 -11.56
N PRO A 36 21.91 25.12 -11.66
CA PRO A 36 22.59 26.41 -11.64
C PRO A 36 22.75 27.07 -13.02
N ARG A 37 22.67 26.30 -14.10
CA ARG A 37 22.89 26.74 -15.49
C ARG A 37 22.13 25.84 -16.47
N PRO A 38 21.75 26.34 -17.66
CA PRO A 38 20.91 25.58 -18.59
C PRO A 38 21.58 24.30 -19.10
N ASP A 39 22.88 24.32 -19.38
CA ASP A 39 23.66 23.19 -19.90
C ASP A 39 23.75 21.99 -18.93
N ARG A 40 23.43 22.20 -17.65
CA ARG A 40 23.43 21.16 -16.62
C ARG A 40 22.08 20.51 -16.37
N ILE A 41 21.00 20.97 -17.02
CA ILE A 41 19.66 20.37 -16.87
C ILE A 41 19.70 18.84 -17.10
N PRO A 42 20.32 18.32 -18.19
CA PRO A 42 20.36 16.87 -18.42
C PRO A 42 21.03 16.09 -17.27
N GLU A 43 22.16 16.58 -16.76
CA GLU A 43 22.91 15.96 -15.66
C GLU A 43 22.04 15.85 -14.39
N PHE A 44 21.38 16.94 -13.99
CA PHE A 44 20.56 16.99 -12.76
C PHE A 44 19.33 16.09 -12.85
N ILE A 45 18.70 16.03 -14.02
CA ILE A 45 17.56 15.14 -14.24
C ILE A 45 18.01 13.67 -14.11
N LEU A 46 19.10 13.28 -14.78
CA LEU A 46 19.63 11.92 -14.66
C LEU A 46 20.03 11.56 -13.23
N GLU A 47 20.68 12.47 -12.52
CA GLU A 47 21.05 12.28 -11.11
C GLU A 47 19.80 12.14 -10.21
N ALA A 48 18.74 12.90 -10.48
CA ALA A 48 17.48 12.79 -9.75
C ALA A 48 16.85 11.40 -9.90
N PHE A 49 16.81 10.86 -11.12
CA PHE A 49 16.34 9.49 -11.38
C PHE A 49 17.21 8.45 -10.67
N ARG A 50 18.54 8.62 -10.70
CA ARG A 50 19.48 7.71 -10.02
C ARG A 50 19.21 7.68 -8.51
N ILE A 51 19.12 8.84 -7.87
CA ILE A 51 18.89 8.95 -6.42
C ILE A 51 17.51 8.43 -6.03
N ALA A 52 16.47 8.78 -6.80
CA ALA A 52 15.10 8.35 -6.53
C ALA A 52 14.97 6.82 -6.54
N ASN A 53 15.74 6.14 -7.39
CA ASN A 53 15.71 4.68 -7.56
C ASN A 53 16.76 3.91 -6.74
N ALA A 54 17.80 4.55 -6.20
CA ALA A 54 18.87 3.89 -5.45
C ALA A 54 18.44 3.48 -4.02
N GLY A 55 18.82 2.28 -3.60
CA GLY A 55 18.50 1.74 -2.27
C GLY A 55 16.99 1.76 -2.01
N ARG A 56 16.58 2.27 -0.84
CA ARG A 56 15.16 2.56 -0.60
C ARG A 56 14.71 3.72 -1.49
N ARG A 57 13.72 3.43 -2.36
CA ARG A 57 13.16 4.43 -3.28
C ARG A 57 12.46 5.56 -2.53
N GLY A 58 12.51 6.76 -3.09
CA GLY A 58 11.89 7.94 -2.49
C GLY A 58 11.96 9.17 -3.38
N PRO A 59 11.21 10.23 -3.04
CA PRO A 59 11.09 11.41 -3.87
C PRO A 59 12.38 12.23 -3.90
N VAL A 60 12.64 12.86 -5.04
CA VAL A 60 13.70 13.85 -5.27
C VAL A 60 13.07 15.07 -5.92
N VAL A 61 13.49 16.27 -5.53
CA VAL A 61 13.04 17.53 -6.14
C VAL A 61 14.18 18.15 -6.95
N VAL A 62 13.87 18.54 -8.17
CA VAL A 62 14.75 19.31 -9.06
C VAL A 62 14.10 20.64 -9.34
N ASN A 63 14.65 21.70 -8.76
CA ASN A 63 14.25 23.07 -8.96
C ASN A 63 14.98 23.64 -10.19
N ILE A 64 14.26 24.27 -11.11
CA ILE A 64 14.81 24.88 -12.33
C ILE A 64 14.34 26.34 -12.41
N PRO A 65 15.24 27.33 -12.23
CA PRO A 65 14.93 28.73 -12.48
C PRO A 65 14.38 28.94 -13.89
N ARG A 66 13.29 29.71 -14.00
CA ARG A 66 12.52 29.82 -15.26
C ARG A 66 13.33 30.39 -16.43
N ASP A 67 14.31 31.25 -16.15
CA ASP A 67 15.19 31.86 -17.15
C ASP A 67 16.08 30.83 -17.83
N LEU A 68 16.39 29.71 -17.17
CA LEU A 68 17.22 28.65 -17.76
C LEU A 68 16.53 27.96 -18.94
N PHE A 69 15.20 28.01 -19.04
CA PHE A 69 14.47 27.45 -20.19
C PHE A 69 14.54 28.34 -21.45
N ASN A 70 15.04 29.58 -21.34
CA ASN A 70 15.12 30.52 -22.46
C ASN A 70 16.43 30.41 -23.27
N HIS A 71 17.34 29.50 -22.87
CA HIS A 71 18.64 29.36 -23.51
C HIS A 71 18.66 28.14 -24.44
N ASP A 72 19.12 28.35 -25.67
CA ASP A 72 19.58 27.26 -26.52
C ASP A 72 20.91 26.73 -25.98
N ILE A 73 21.01 25.41 -25.83
CA ILE A 73 22.21 24.74 -25.34
C ILE A 73 22.64 23.66 -26.32
N GLU A 74 23.94 23.60 -26.61
CA GLU A 74 24.57 22.38 -27.08
C GLU A 74 24.93 21.55 -25.84
N ALA A 75 24.19 20.47 -25.60
CA ALA A 75 24.40 19.62 -24.44
C ALA A 75 24.49 18.16 -24.85
N ASP A 76 25.64 17.55 -24.54
CA ASP A 76 25.77 16.10 -24.58
C ASP A 76 24.93 15.50 -23.45
N ILE A 77 23.85 14.80 -23.79
CA ILE A 77 23.07 14.05 -22.80
C ILE A 77 23.90 12.81 -22.43
N PRO A 78 24.43 12.71 -21.19
CA PRO A 78 25.27 11.59 -20.83
C PRO A 78 24.46 10.30 -20.94
N GLN A 79 24.94 9.34 -21.73
CA GLN A 79 24.41 7.97 -21.71
C GLN A 79 24.89 7.24 -20.45
N ARG A 80 24.55 7.75 -19.26
CA ARG A 80 24.74 7.02 -18.00
C ARG A 80 23.69 5.94 -17.87
N VAL A 81 23.75 4.95 -18.76
CA VAL A 81 22.91 3.75 -18.65
C VAL A 81 23.65 2.77 -17.75
N VAL A 82 23.52 2.93 -16.43
CA VAL A 82 23.84 1.81 -15.54
C VAL A 82 22.65 0.86 -15.60
N THR A 83 22.60 0.04 -16.66
CA THR A 83 21.51 -0.92 -16.91
C THR A 83 21.45 -2.02 -15.84
N ASP A 84 22.60 -2.43 -15.31
CA ASP A 84 22.73 -3.57 -14.39
C ASP A 84 23.30 -3.18 -13.02
N ILE A 85 22.59 -2.33 -12.28
CA ILE A 85 22.84 -2.24 -10.83
C ILE A 85 22.32 -3.53 -10.21
N ARG A 86 23.23 -4.49 -9.99
CA ARG A 86 22.87 -5.70 -9.26
C ARG A 86 22.41 -5.32 -7.86
N PRO A 87 21.23 -5.79 -7.42
CA PRO A 87 20.80 -5.56 -6.06
C PRO A 87 21.82 -6.12 -5.06
N PRO A 88 22.02 -5.47 -3.90
CA PRO A 88 22.92 -6.00 -2.88
C PRO A 88 22.41 -7.38 -2.41
N ALA A 89 23.25 -8.40 -2.50
CA ALA A 89 22.93 -9.75 -2.05
C ALA A 89 23.43 -9.98 -0.62
N ALA A 90 22.82 -10.92 0.09
CA ALA A 90 23.37 -11.42 1.35
C ALA A 90 24.63 -12.24 1.10
N ASP A 91 25.60 -12.17 2.00
CA ASP A 91 26.77 -13.04 1.96
C ASP A 91 26.42 -14.50 2.30
N ALA A 92 27.35 -15.41 1.97
CA ALA A 92 27.14 -16.84 2.17
C ALA A 92 26.99 -17.23 3.65
N ALA A 93 27.63 -16.50 4.57
CA ALA A 93 27.56 -16.79 6.00
C ALA A 93 26.18 -16.42 6.57
N ALA A 94 25.65 -15.26 6.17
CA ALA A 94 24.30 -14.83 6.50
C ALA A 94 23.26 -15.83 5.97
N LEU A 95 23.37 -16.25 4.70
CA LEU A 95 22.46 -17.23 4.12
C LEU A 95 22.53 -18.60 4.82
N ALA A 96 23.73 -19.05 5.21
CA ALA A 96 23.91 -20.28 5.97
C ALA A 96 23.26 -20.20 7.36
N GLU A 97 23.40 -19.05 8.04
CA GLU A 97 22.78 -18.83 9.34
C GLU A 97 21.25 -18.72 9.25
N MET A 98 20.72 -18.03 8.22
CA MET A 98 19.28 -18.02 7.93
C MET A 98 18.75 -19.45 7.75
N ARG A 99 19.42 -20.27 6.93
CA ARG A 99 19.07 -21.68 6.74
C ARG A 99 19.06 -22.45 8.05
N ARG A 100 20.08 -22.30 8.89
CA ARG A 100 20.18 -22.96 10.19
C ARG A 100 19.01 -22.58 11.11
N LEU A 101 18.67 -21.29 11.18
CA LEU A 101 17.56 -20.78 11.98
C LEU A 101 16.21 -21.30 11.47
N ILE A 102 15.99 -21.28 10.14
CA ILE A 102 14.75 -21.78 9.52
C ILE A 102 14.55 -23.27 9.80
N LEU A 103 15.59 -24.09 9.65
CA LEU A 103 15.49 -25.53 9.89
C LEU A 103 15.31 -25.90 11.37
N ALA A 104 15.68 -25.02 12.29
CA ALA A 104 15.49 -25.21 13.73
C ALA A 104 14.12 -24.72 14.24
N ALA A 105 13.35 -24.01 13.42
CA ALA A 105 12.07 -23.43 13.81
C ALA A 105 10.92 -24.46 13.81
N LYS A 106 9.95 -24.26 14.70
CA LYS A 106 8.72 -25.08 14.80
C LYS A 106 7.51 -24.37 14.21
N LYS A 107 7.49 -23.03 14.21
CA LYS A 107 6.40 -22.20 13.69
C LYS A 107 6.98 -21.00 12.90
N PRO A 108 7.79 -21.23 11.84
CA PRO A 108 8.31 -20.13 11.06
C PRO A 108 7.21 -19.44 10.25
N VAL A 109 7.36 -18.15 10.03
CA VAL A 109 6.51 -17.32 9.16
C VAL A 109 7.40 -16.46 8.25
N LEU A 110 7.08 -16.44 6.96
CA LEU A 110 7.63 -15.45 6.02
C LEU A 110 6.79 -14.17 6.16
N HIS A 111 7.40 -13.06 6.52
CA HIS A 111 6.71 -11.77 6.63
C HIS A 111 7.24 -10.78 5.59
N ALA A 112 6.44 -10.46 4.59
CA ALA A 112 6.86 -9.74 3.39
C ALA A 112 6.38 -8.28 3.36
N GLY A 113 7.25 -7.34 3.01
CA GLY A 113 6.91 -5.93 2.82
C GLY A 113 7.03 -5.43 1.38
N ALA A 114 7.02 -4.10 1.24
CA ALA A 114 7.17 -3.42 -0.05
C ALA A 114 8.43 -3.82 -0.81
N GLY A 115 9.50 -4.23 -0.12
CA GLY A 115 10.74 -4.66 -0.75
C GLY A 115 10.53 -5.80 -1.75
N ILE A 116 9.57 -6.70 -1.50
CA ILE A 116 9.21 -7.78 -2.44
C ILE A 116 8.64 -7.22 -3.76
N LYS A 117 7.77 -6.20 -3.69
CA LYS A 117 7.21 -5.57 -4.88
C LYS A 117 8.28 -4.84 -5.69
N TRP A 118 9.17 -4.12 -5.00
CA TRP A 118 10.27 -3.40 -5.65
C TRP A 118 11.31 -4.33 -6.27
N SER A 119 11.58 -5.47 -5.63
CA SER A 119 12.46 -6.52 -6.15
C SER A 119 11.80 -7.38 -7.23
N ARG A 120 10.50 -7.18 -7.52
CA ARG A 120 9.68 -8.04 -8.39
C ARG A 120 9.82 -9.52 -8.02
N ALA A 121 9.73 -9.82 -6.72
CA ALA A 121 10.03 -11.14 -6.17
C ALA A 121 8.79 -11.96 -5.78
N SER A 122 7.58 -11.53 -6.15
CA SER A 122 6.33 -12.20 -5.76
C SER A 122 6.27 -13.68 -6.16
N SER A 123 6.54 -14.03 -7.42
CA SER A 123 6.54 -15.44 -7.87
C SER A 123 7.62 -16.28 -7.18
N ARG A 124 8.79 -15.69 -6.94
CA ARG A 124 9.91 -16.32 -6.25
C ARG A 124 9.62 -16.55 -4.76
N LEU A 125 8.93 -15.61 -4.12
CA LEU A 125 8.42 -15.75 -2.76
C LEU A 125 7.37 -16.85 -2.67
N ALA A 126 6.45 -16.93 -3.64
CA ALA A 126 5.47 -18.01 -3.72
C ALA A 126 6.16 -19.37 -3.80
N ALA A 127 7.13 -19.50 -4.71
CA ALA A 127 7.90 -20.73 -4.89
C ALA A 127 8.69 -21.10 -3.61
N LEU A 128 9.30 -20.13 -2.92
CA LEU A 128 9.99 -20.38 -1.65
C LEU A 128 9.01 -20.82 -0.56
N ALA A 129 7.84 -20.18 -0.48
CA ALA A 129 6.80 -20.53 0.48
C ALA A 129 6.27 -21.96 0.27
N GLU A 130 6.02 -22.37 -0.98
CA GLU A 130 5.66 -23.76 -1.31
C GLU A 130 6.81 -24.72 -1.04
N LYS A 131 8.02 -24.38 -1.46
CA LYS A 131 9.20 -25.23 -1.25
C LYS A 131 9.43 -25.54 0.22
N LEU A 132 9.16 -24.58 1.10
CA LEU A 132 9.31 -24.74 2.54
C LEU A 132 8.00 -25.09 3.24
N GLN A 133 6.84 -25.08 2.58
CA GLN A 133 5.52 -25.21 3.21
C GLN A 133 5.28 -24.15 4.31
N ILE A 134 5.80 -22.93 4.18
CA ILE A 134 5.71 -21.85 5.18
C ILE A 134 4.67 -20.80 4.74
N PRO A 135 3.73 -20.37 5.59
CA PRO A 135 2.81 -19.30 5.26
C PRO A 135 3.54 -17.96 5.11
N VAL A 136 2.99 -17.13 4.24
CA VAL A 136 3.43 -15.77 3.97
C VAL A 136 2.39 -14.81 4.50
N THR A 137 2.82 -13.98 5.44
CA THR A 137 2.07 -12.79 5.87
C THR A 137 2.67 -11.56 5.21
N SER A 138 1.92 -10.47 5.14
CA SER A 138 2.40 -9.21 4.56
C SER A 138 2.30 -8.06 5.55
N SER A 139 3.16 -7.05 5.38
CA SER A 139 3.00 -5.77 6.07
C SER A 139 1.72 -5.08 5.61
N ALA A 140 1.12 -4.28 6.49
CA ALA A 140 -0.09 -3.51 6.16
C ALA A 140 0.08 -2.73 4.82
N GLY A 141 -0.95 -2.74 3.98
CA GLY A 141 -0.93 -2.12 2.64
C GLY A 141 -0.15 -2.85 1.56
N HIS A 142 0.36 -4.04 1.86
CA HIS A 142 1.13 -4.86 0.92
C HIS A 142 0.57 -6.28 0.80
N ALA A 143 -0.73 -6.46 1.07
CA ALA A 143 -1.43 -7.73 0.86
C ALA A 143 -1.59 -8.11 -0.63
N ASP A 144 -1.03 -7.33 -1.55
CA ASP A 144 -0.91 -7.67 -2.96
C ASP A 144 0.42 -8.35 -3.32
N ILE A 145 1.29 -8.63 -2.34
CA ILE A 145 2.61 -9.28 -2.59
C ILE A 145 2.48 -10.68 -3.18
N LEU A 146 1.36 -11.35 -2.94
CA LEU A 146 1.02 -12.66 -3.49
C LEU A 146 -0.46 -12.70 -3.89
N PRO A 147 -0.85 -13.60 -4.80
CA PRO A 147 -2.26 -13.79 -5.12
C PRO A 147 -3.08 -14.13 -3.87
N MET A 148 -4.25 -13.52 -3.72
CA MET A 148 -5.12 -13.74 -2.56
C MET A 148 -5.60 -15.20 -2.42
N ASP A 149 -5.73 -15.91 -3.54
CA ASP A 149 -6.12 -17.32 -3.62
C ASP A 149 -4.96 -18.29 -3.34
N PHE A 150 -3.70 -17.83 -3.38
CA PHE A 150 -2.53 -18.65 -3.07
C PHE A 150 -2.61 -19.20 -1.64
N LYS A 151 -2.56 -20.53 -1.49
CA LYS A 151 -2.88 -21.20 -0.22
C LYS A 151 -2.00 -20.75 0.96
N PHE A 152 -0.72 -20.46 0.72
CA PHE A 152 0.19 -20.01 1.76
C PHE A 152 0.12 -18.51 2.03
N HIS A 153 -0.64 -17.72 1.26
CA HIS A 153 -0.77 -16.29 1.51
C HIS A 153 -1.89 -15.99 2.52
N ALA A 154 -1.48 -15.46 3.68
CA ALA A 154 -2.35 -15.15 4.80
C ALA A 154 -2.86 -13.69 4.80
N ALA A 155 -2.47 -12.86 3.82
CA ALA A 155 -2.75 -11.43 3.72
C ALA A 155 -2.02 -10.55 4.75
N GLY A 156 -2.53 -9.33 4.99
CA GLY A 156 -1.86 -8.27 5.76
C GLY A 156 -1.94 -8.48 7.26
N VAL A 157 -0.86 -8.21 7.99
CA VAL A 157 -0.81 -8.27 9.46
C VAL A 157 -1.18 -6.94 10.05
N GLY A 158 -1.79 -7.00 11.23
CA GLY A 158 -1.82 -5.92 12.17
C GLY A 158 -3.23 -5.56 12.63
N PRO A 159 -3.37 -4.42 13.30
CA PRO A 159 -4.61 -3.98 13.95
C PRO A 159 -5.78 -3.71 12.99
N ARG A 160 -5.46 -3.60 11.70
CA ARG A 160 -6.40 -3.38 10.58
C ARG A 160 -6.28 -4.47 9.51
N GLY A 161 -5.50 -5.51 9.81
CA GLY A 161 -5.18 -6.59 8.89
C GLY A 161 -6.01 -7.83 9.16
N ASN A 162 -5.60 -8.90 8.51
CA ASN A 162 -6.18 -10.22 8.59
C ASN A 162 -5.95 -10.86 9.95
N PRO A 163 -7.01 -11.25 10.68
CA PRO A 163 -6.85 -11.86 12.00
C PRO A 163 -6.09 -13.18 11.96
N VAL A 164 -6.19 -13.95 10.87
CA VAL A 164 -5.43 -15.20 10.68
C VAL A 164 -3.94 -14.90 10.49
N ALA A 165 -3.58 -13.88 9.70
CA ALA A 165 -2.19 -13.43 9.56
C ALA A 165 -1.60 -12.95 10.90
N SER A 166 -2.36 -12.14 11.64
CA SER A 166 -1.90 -11.63 12.94
C SER A 166 -1.73 -12.76 13.96
N THR A 167 -2.55 -13.81 13.93
CA THR A 167 -2.36 -15.00 14.76
C THR A 167 -1.10 -15.76 14.39
N LEU A 168 -0.81 -15.96 13.10
CA LEU A 168 0.45 -16.58 12.66
C LEU A 168 1.67 -15.83 13.21
N MET A 169 1.69 -14.49 13.14
CA MET A 169 2.81 -13.69 13.64
C MET A 169 2.92 -13.68 15.17
N ARG A 170 1.79 -13.71 15.90
CA ARG A 170 1.78 -13.81 17.37
C ARG A 170 2.26 -15.17 17.88
N GLU A 171 2.03 -16.24 17.13
CA GLU A 171 2.42 -17.58 17.52
C GLU A 171 3.77 -18.02 16.97
N ALA A 172 4.37 -17.24 16.08
CA ALA A 172 5.64 -17.55 15.46
C ALA A 172 6.76 -17.69 16.50
N ASP A 173 7.65 -18.65 16.28
CA ASP A 173 8.93 -18.77 16.99
C ASP A 173 10.11 -18.24 16.14
N LEU A 174 9.90 -18.11 14.83
CA LEU A 174 10.81 -17.46 13.89
C LEU A 174 10.01 -16.61 12.90
N ILE A 175 10.40 -15.35 12.78
CA ILE A 175 9.88 -14.42 11.78
C ILE A 175 10.99 -14.08 10.81
N ILE A 176 10.76 -14.37 9.53
CA ILE A 176 11.67 -14.03 8.44
C ILE A 176 11.08 -12.80 7.75
N ALA A 177 11.47 -11.62 8.23
CA ALA A 177 11.02 -10.33 7.73
C ALA A 177 11.78 -9.96 6.45
N LEU A 178 11.10 -10.01 5.31
CA LEU A 178 11.68 -9.81 3.97
C LEU A 178 11.22 -8.47 3.38
N GLY A 179 12.16 -7.53 3.22
CA GLY A 179 11.90 -6.24 2.60
C GLY A 179 10.89 -5.39 3.39
N THR A 180 10.97 -5.48 4.71
CA THR A 180 10.06 -4.81 5.64
C THR A 180 10.77 -4.30 6.89
N ARG A 181 10.26 -3.17 7.36
CA ARG A 181 10.75 -2.47 8.56
C ARG A 181 9.98 -2.85 9.81
N LEU A 182 8.98 -3.75 9.72
CA LEU A 182 8.07 -4.06 10.84
C LEU A 182 7.40 -2.80 11.42
N GLY A 183 6.99 -1.91 10.51
CA GLY A 183 6.59 -0.54 10.83
C GLY A 183 5.24 -0.39 11.55
N PHE A 184 4.87 0.88 11.82
CA PHE A 184 3.73 1.26 12.64
C PHE A 184 2.42 0.54 12.27
N ASN A 185 2.00 0.59 11.00
CA ASN A 185 0.69 0.02 10.64
C ASN A 185 0.62 -1.51 10.71
N THR A 186 1.78 -2.19 10.82
CA THR A 186 1.84 -3.66 10.98
C THR A 186 1.85 -4.05 12.46
N THR A 187 2.57 -3.32 13.32
CA THR A 187 2.87 -3.75 14.70
C THR A 187 2.47 -2.75 15.78
N PHE A 188 2.16 -1.50 15.43
CA PHE A 188 2.15 -0.34 16.32
C PHE A 188 3.40 -0.21 17.22
N TYR A 189 4.52 -0.81 16.81
CA TYR A 189 5.74 -0.92 17.63
C TYR A 189 5.49 -1.65 18.97
N LYS A 190 4.55 -2.60 18.97
CA LYS A 190 4.16 -3.41 20.12
C LYS A 190 4.20 -4.89 19.76
N TYR A 191 4.28 -5.73 20.78
CA TYR A 191 4.20 -7.19 20.67
C TYR A 191 2.74 -7.71 20.62
N THR A 192 1.78 -6.87 20.21
CA THR A 192 0.37 -7.28 20.04
C THR A 192 0.15 -8.11 18.78
N ASP A 193 0.97 -7.88 17.76
CA ASP A 193 0.87 -8.53 16.45
C ASP A 193 2.14 -9.29 16.09
N ILE A 194 3.13 -9.28 16.97
CA ILE A 194 4.41 -9.99 16.82
C ILE A 194 4.75 -10.69 18.13
N SER A 195 5.15 -11.96 18.05
CA SER A 195 5.57 -12.74 19.21
C SER A 195 6.81 -12.14 19.89
N PRO A 196 6.78 -11.85 21.20
CA PRO A 196 7.97 -11.40 21.93
C PRO A 196 9.02 -12.50 22.10
N ALA A 197 8.64 -13.77 21.91
CA ALA A 197 9.54 -14.92 21.99
C ALA A 197 10.14 -15.30 20.63
N ALA A 198 9.66 -14.71 19.52
CA ALA A 198 10.17 -15.03 18.20
C ALA A 198 11.60 -14.55 18.01
N LYS A 199 12.43 -15.40 17.39
CA LYS A 199 13.64 -14.94 16.73
C LYS A 199 13.23 -14.18 15.47
N ILE A 200 13.95 -13.10 15.16
CA ILE A 200 13.66 -12.28 13.98
C ILE A 200 14.90 -12.27 13.09
N ILE A 201 14.75 -12.76 11.86
CA ILE A 201 15.66 -12.47 10.76
C ILE A 201 15.05 -11.29 10.01
N GLN A 202 15.75 -10.17 9.93
CA GLN A 202 15.29 -8.99 9.19
C GLN A 202 16.19 -8.71 7.99
N VAL A 203 15.59 -8.69 6.81
CA VAL A 203 16.20 -8.36 5.54
C VAL A 203 15.60 -7.04 5.04
N ASP A 204 16.43 -6.02 4.87
CA ASP A 204 16.02 -4.74 4.27
C ASP A 204 17.18 -4.15 3.45
N ILE A 205 16.85 -3.44 2.38
CA ILE A 205 17.85 -2.77 1.53
C ILE A 205 18.41 -1.51 2.21
N ASP A 206 17.69 -0.97 3.20
CA ASP A 206 18.09 0.18 4.01
C ASP A 206 18.66 -0.29 5.35
N PRO A 207 19.99 -0.20 5.57
CA PRO A 207 20.61 -0.61 6.83
C PRO A 207 20.06 0.11 8.05
N VAL A 208 19.56 1.34 7.91
CA VAL A 208 19.01 2.16 9.01
C VAL A 208 17.68 1.59 9.53
N ALA A 209 17.02 0.72 8.75
CA ALA A 209 15.79 0.08 9.17
C ALA A 209 16.01 -1.20 10.02
N LEU A 210 17.20 -1.80 9.94
CA LEU A 210 17.48 -3.07 10.60
C LEU A 210 17.52 -2.90 12.12
N GLY A 211 16.74 -3.69 12.84
CA GLY A 211 16.69 -3.66 14.31
C GLY A 211 16.11 -2.37 14.90
N ARG A 212 15.54 -1.47 14.08
CA ARG A 212 15.11 -0.13 14.52
C ARG A 212 13.98 -0.15 15.54
N TYR A 213 13.03 -1.09 15.39
CA TYR A 213 11.82 -1.14 16.23
C TYR A 213 11.74 -2.39 17.10
N PHE A 214 12.36 -3.48 16.69
CA PHE A 214 12.39 -4.74 17.42
C PHE A 214 13.82 -5.31 17.41
N PRO A 215 14.28 -5.94 18.50
CA PRO A 215 15.54 -6.68 18.48
C PRO A 215 15.53 -7.77 17.42
N VAL A 216 16.60 -7.86 16.63
CA VAL A 216 16.74 -8.86 15.57
C VAL A 216 17.84 -9.84 15.92
N THR A 217 17.58 -11.12 15.66
CA THR A 217 18.56 -12.20 15.82
C THR A 217 19.60 -12.18 14.71
N LEU A 218 19.17 -11.85 13.49
CA LEU A 218 20.05 -11.69 12.33
C LEU A 218 19.55 -10.51 11.48
N ALA A 219 20.41 -9.52 11.30
CA ALA A 219 20.18 -8.37 10.44
C ALA A 219 20.92 -8.58 9.11
N VAL A 220 20.22 -8.41 7.98
CA VAL A 220 20.78 -8.62 6.64
C VAL A 220 20.47 -7.39 5.78
N ALA A 221 21.50 -6.58 5.50
CA ALA A 221 21.40 -5.43 4.61
C ALA A 221 21.48 -5.88 3.15
N ALA A 222 20.35 -6.27 2.56
CA ALA A 222 20.29 -6.82 1.22
C ALA A 222 18.91 -6.59 0.57
N ASP A 223 18.87 -6.75 -0.75
CA ASP A 223 17.63 -6.85 -1.50
C ASP A 223 16.89 -8.14 -1.15
N ALA A 224 15.60 -8.01 -0.85
CA ALA A 224 14.78 -9.13 -0.40
C ALA A 224 14.63 -10.22 -1.49
N GLY A 225 14.58 -9.83 -2.77
CA GLY A 225 14.53 -10.77 -3.89
C GLY A 225 15.83 -11.58 -4.01
N ALA A 226 16.99 -10.92 -3.92
CA ALA A 226 18.29 -11.59 -3.94
C ALA A 226 18.45 -12.60 -2.78
N VAL A 227 17.93 -12.27 -1.59
CA VAL A 227 17.93 -13.20 -0.45
C VAL A 227 16.99 -14.39 -0.68
N ILE A 228 15.82 -14.18 -1.27
CA ILE A 228 14.91 -15.27 -1.64
C ILE A 228 15.61 -16.25 -2.60
N ASP A 229 16.31 -15.74 -3.61
CA ASP A 229 17.05 -16.58 -4.56
C ASP A 229 18.13 -17.42 -3.87
N GLY A 230 18.92 -16.79 -3.00
CA GLY A 230 19.96 -17.47 -2.23
C GLY A 230 19.40 -18.56 -1.32
N LEU A 231 18.32 -18.28 -0.60
CA LEU A 231 17.64 -19.29 0.23
C LEU A 231 17.04 -20.42 -0.62
N ALA A 232 16.41 -20.09 -1.74
CA ALA A 232 15.83 -21.07 -2.64
C ALA A 232 16.89 -22.03 -3.20
N ALA A 233 18.11 -21.54 -3.47
CA ALA A 233 19.22 -22.38 -3.91
C ALA A 233 19.77 -23.31 -2.81
N LEU A 234 19.78 -22.86 -1.55
CA LEU A 234 20.36 -23.60 -0.42
C LEU A 234 19.41 -24.59 0.26
N MET A 235 18.10 -24.37 0.13
CA MET A 235 17.09 -25.20 0.76
C MET A 235 16.67 -26.35 -0.15
N GLN A 236 16.35 -27.50 0.42
CA GLN A 236 15.68 -28.59 -0.30
C GLN A 236 14.16 -28.45 -0.16
N PRO A 237 13.36 -28.93 -1.13
CA PRO A 237 11.91 -29.00 -0.97
C PRO A 237 11.53 -29.83 0.25
N MET A 238 10.58 -29.32 1.02
CA MET A 238 10.02 -29.99 2.17
C MET A 238 8.73 -30.69 1.77
N ASP A 239 8.63 -31.98 2.07
CA ASP A 239 7.38 -32.72 1.96
C ASP A 239 6.36 -32.14 2.96
N ALA A 240 5.15 -31.88 2.49
CA ALA A 240 4.04 -31.37 3.30
C ALA A 240 3.71 -32.30 4.46
N ASP A 241 3.80 -33.61 4.25
CA ASP A 241 3.48 -34.62 5.26
C ASP A 241 4.59 -34.75 6.33
N ALA A 242 5.83 -34.38 5.98
CA ALA A 242 6.99 -34.42 6.86
C ALA A 242 7.35 -33.06 7.48
N ALA A 243 6.66 -31.98 7.09
CA ALA A 243 6.96 -30.64 7.56
C ALA A 243 6.74 -30.52 9.08
N PRO A 244 7.72 -30.03 9.86
CA PRO A 244 7.58 -29.90 11.32
C PRO A 244 6.40 -29.01 11.76
N TRP A 245 5.94 -28.11 10.89
CA TRP A 245 4.81 -27.20 11.11
C TRP A 245 3.53 -27.62 10.39
N ARG A 246 3.39 -28.87 9.94
CA ARG A 246 2.19 -29.39 9.26
C ARG A 246 0.91 -29.13 10.04
N ALA A 247 0.84 -29.53 11.31
CA ALA A 247 -0.37 -29.33 12.13
C ALA A 247 -0.75 -27.85 12.26
N ARG A 248 0.25 -26.96 12.31
CA ARG A 248 0.05 -25.50 12.33
C ARG A 248 -0.45 -25.00 10.96
N ASN A 249 0.01 -25.57 9.85
CA ASN A 249 -0.51 -25.28 8.52
C ASN A 249 -1.98 -25.71 8.36
N GLU A 250 -2.35 -26.90 8.83
CA GLU A 250 -3.73 -27.40 8.79
C GLU A 250 -4.67 -26.44 9.53
N ALA A 251 -4.34 -26.08 10.78
CA ALA A 251 -5.11 -25.10 11.54
C ALA A 251 -5.20 -23.71 10.86
N TYR A 252 -4.12 -23.29 10.19
CA TYR A 252 -4.11 -22.06 9.39
C TYR A 252 -5.07 -22.13 8.19
N PHE A 253 -5.07 -23.24 7.45
CA PHE A 253 -5.96 -23.41 6.30
C PHE A 253 -7.43 -23.41 6.73
N ASP A 254 -7.76 -24.09 7.83
CA ASP A 254 -9.12 -24.11 8.39
C ASP A 254 -9.57 -22.72 8.85
N ALA A 255 -8.71 -22.01 9.59
CA ALA A 255 -9.00 -20.64 10.04
C ALA A 255 -9.18 -19.67 8.85
N ARG A 256 -8.39 -19.83 7.79
CA ARG A 256 -8.53 -19.05 6.55
C ARG A 256 -9.88 -19.35 5.88
N ALA A 257 -10.27 -20.62 5.76
CA ALA A 257 -11.55 -21.00 5.16
C ALA A 257 -12.75 -20.46 5.97
N ALA A 258 -12.70 -20.56 7.30
CA ALA A 258 -13.74 -20.05 8.19
C ALA A 258 -13.91 -18.53 8.06
N LEU A 259 -12.81 -17.77 8.01
CA LEU A 259 -12.84 -16.32 7.81
C LEU A 259 -13.49 -15.94 6.47
N TRP A 260 -13.22 -16.69 5.40
CA TRP A 260 -13.85 -16.44 4.11
C TRP A 260 -15.36 -16.72 4.12
N ALA A 261 -15.79 -17.79 4.80
CA ALA A 261 -17.22 -18.06 4.98
C ALA A 261 -17.93 -16.94 5.75
N GLU A 262 -17.31 -16.40 6.80
CA GLU A 262 -17.82 -15.24 7.54
C GLU A 262 -17.99 -14.00 6.64
N ARG A 263 -17.00 -13.74 5.78
CA ARG A 263 -17.03 -12.59 4.85
C ARG A 263 -18.12 -12.72 3.79
N GLU A 264 -18.34 -13.92 3.27
CA GLU A 264 -19.43 -14.16 2.33
C GLU A 264 -20.79 -13.98 3.01
N ALA A 265 -20.95 -14.42 4.26
CA ALA A 265 -22.15 -14.16 5.03
C ALA A 265 -22.37 -12.65 5.29
N SER A 266 -21.32 -11.92 5.67
CA SER A 266 -21.41 -10.46 5.88
C SER A 266 -21.69 -9.69 4.58
N GLY A 267 -21.14 -10.15 3.46
CA GLY A 267 -21.34 -9.59 2.13
C GLY A 267 -22.72 -9.86 1.52
N ALA A 268 -23.52 -10.76 2.12
CA ALA A 268 -24.87 -11.10 1.65
C ALA A 268 -25.99 -10.28 2.32
N ARG A 269 -25.64 -9.29 3.15
CA ARG A 269 -26.62 -8.39 3.78
C ARG A 269 -27.36 -7.57 2.73
N THR A 270 -28.63 -7.25 3.01
CA THR A 270 -29.52 -6.49 2.11
C THR A 270 -30.05 -5.20 2.73
N GLN A 271 -29.53 -4.81 3.90
CA GLN A 271 -29.93 -3.59 4.60
C GLN A 271 -29.64 -2.33 3.77
N THR A 272 -30.42 -1.26 3.99
CA THR A 272 -30.20 0.06 3.39
C THR A 272 -30.16 1.12 4.49
N PRO A 273 -29.17 2.04 4.50
CA PRO A 273 -27.99 2.11 3.62
C PRO A 273 -27.11 0.84 3.67
N LEU A 274 -26.37 0.56 2.59
CA LEU A 274 -25.64 -0.69 2.43
C LEU A 274 -24.50 -0.80 3.46
N HIS A 275 -24.30 -1.98 4.03
CA HIS A 275 -23.10 -2.22 4.85
C HIS A 275 -21.85 -2.27 3.93
N PRO A 276 -20.70 -1.68 4.31
CA PRO A 276 -19.46 -1.72 3.52
C PRO A 276 -19.04 -3.12 3.02
N ASP A 277 -19.25 -4.16 3.82
CA ASP A 277 -18.93 -5.55 3.42
C ASP A 277 -19.70 -6.03 2.19
N VAL A 278 -20.91 -5.51 1.95
CA VAL A 278 -21.69 -5.79 0.74
C VAL A 278 -20.95 -5.24 -0.47
N ILE A 279 -20.46 -4.00 -0.37
CA ILE A 279 -19.67 -3.34 -1.42
C ILE A 279 -18.40 -4.14 -1.73
N TYR A 280 -17.66 -4.56 -0.70
CA TYR A 280 -16.43 -5.35 -0.93
C TYR A 280 -16.72 -6.72 -1.55
N ALA A 281 -17.79 -7.40 -1.13
CA ALA A 281 -18.20 -8.67 -1.73
C ALA A 281 -18.61 -8.51 -3.21
N GLU A 282 -19.30 -7.42 -3.54
CA GLU A 282 -19.66 -7.09 -4.91
C GLU A 282 -18.44 -6.74 -5.77
N VAL A 283 -17.48 -5.99 -5.23
CA VAL A 283 -16.19 -5.73 -5.89
C VAL A 283 -15.44 -7.04 -6.13
N ARG A 284 -15.40 -7.97 -5.16
CA ARG A 284 -14.79 -9.30 -5.35
C ARG A 284 -15.41 -10.10 -6.50
N LYS A 285 -16.73 -10.00 -6.68
CA LYS A 285 -17.46 -10.70 -7.75
C LYS A 285 -17.27 -10.06 -9.13
N ALA A 286 -17.11 -8.73 -9.19
CA ALA A 286 -17.09 -7.98 -10.44
C ALA A 286 -15.70 -7.61 -10.96
N ALA A 287 -14.71 -7.44 -10.09
CA ALA A 287 -13.37 -7.04 -10.50
C ALA A 287 -12.64 -8.17 -11.23
N PRO A 288 -11.98 -7.89 -12.37
CA PRO A 288 -11.17 -8.89 -13.06
C PRO A 288 -9.91 -9.22 -12.26
N ARG A 289 -9.32 -10.40 -12.50
CA ARG A 289 -8.11 -10.85 -11.79
C ARG A 289 -6.93 -9.89 -11.89
N ASN A 290 -6.79 -9.22 -13.03
CA ASN A 290 -5.71 -8.26 -13.28
C ASN A 290 -6.00 -6.85 -12.73
N ALA A 291 -7.01 -6.67 -11.88
CA ALA A 291 -7.31 -5.36 -11.32
C ALA A 291 -6.16 -4.80 -10.46
N ILE A 292 -6.02 -3.48 -10.48
CA ILE A 292 -5.23 -2.69 -9.53
C ILE A 292 -6.23 -1.91 -8.68
N PHE A 293 -6.04 -1.97 -7.37
CA PHE A 293 -6.82 -1.24 -6.40
C PHE A 293 -6.02 -0.09 -5.81
N THR A 294 -6.65 1.07 -5.69
CA THR A 294 -6.16 2.16 -4.85
C THR A 294 -7.11 2.36 -3.68
N LEU A 295 -6.53 2.60 -2.51
CA LEU A 295 -7.28 2.83 -1.27
C LEU A 295 -6.92 4.19 -0.69
N ASP A 296 -7.92 4.90 -0.20
CA ASP A 296 -7.73 6.16 0.51
C ASP A 296 -7.40 5.93 2.00
N ALA A 297 -7.06 7.01 2.70
CA ALA A 297 -7.02 7.00 4.16
C ALA A 297 -8.43 7.18 4.73
N GLY A 298 -8.76 6.42 5.78
CA GLY A 298 -10.07 6.51 6.43
C GLY A 298 -10.75 5.15 6.53
N THR A 299 -11.90 5.12 7.21
CA THR A 299 -12.57 3.87 7.61
C THR A 299 -12.86 2.93 6.44
N THR A 300 -13.44 3.45 5.37
CA THR A 300 -13.83 2.65 4.19
C THR A 300 -12.60 2.08 3.47
N GLY A 301 -11.55 2.90 3.27
CA GLY A 301 -10.27 2.43 2.74
C GLY A 301 -9.62 1.36 3.62
N PHE A 302 -9.60 1.56 4.94
CA PHE A 302 -8.99 0.59 5.86
C PHE A 302 -9.77 -0.73 5.94
N GLN A 303 -11.11 -0.69 6.00
CA GLN A 303 -11.94 -1.90 5.99
C GLN A 303 -11.77 -2.71 4.69
N ALA A 304 -11.49 -2.05 3.56
CA ALA A 304 -11.24 -2.72 2.29
C ALA A 304 -9.89 -3.48 2.25
N THR A 305 -8.89 -3.09 3.05
CA THR A 305 -7.49 -3.56 2.93
C THR A 305 -7.34 -5.09 2.93
N ASP A 306 -8.21 -5.79 3.66
CA ASP A 306 -8.18 -7.24 3.81
C ASP A 306 -9.36 -7.95 3.11
N GLN A 307 -10.15 -7.19 2.33
CA GLN A 307 -11.37 -7.67 1.66
C GLN A 307 -11.28 -7.65 0.13
N LEU A 308 -10.24 -7.02 -0.44
CA LEU A 308 -10.10 -6.80 -1.88
C LEU A 308 -9.47 -7.98 -2.63
N PRO A 309 -9.95 -8.32 -3.84
CA PRO A 309 -9.49 -9.48 -4.61
C PRO A 309 -8.16 -9.23 -5.35
N CYS A 310 -7.06 -9.05 -4.63
CA CYS A 310 -5.75 -8.78 -5.24
C CYS A 310 -5.09 -10.10 -5.71
N TYR A 311 -4.87 -10.25 -7.02
CA TYR A 311 -4.23 -11.47 -7.57
C TYR A 311 -2.90 -11.25 -8.28
N GLU A 312 -2.68 -10.08 -8.88
CA GLU A 312 -1.50 -9.81 -9.73
C GLU A 312 -0.66 -8.64 -9.21
N ALA A 313 0.42 -8.95 -8.49
CA ALA A 313 1.33 -7.95 -7.93
C ALA A 313 2.04 -7.10 -9.02
N PRO A 314 2.19 -5.78 -8.85
CA PRO A 314 1.55 -4.96 -7.84
C PRO A 314 0.07 -4.72 -8.18
N ALA A 315 -0.81 -4.87 -7.18
CA ALA A 315 -2.26 -4.68 -7.32
C ALA A 315 -2.85 -3.76 -6.24
N LEU A 316 -2.07 -3.30 -5.25
CA LEU A 316 -2.58 -2.45 -4.18
C LEU A 316 -1.68 -1.24 -3.94
N LEU A 317 -2.29 -0.05 -4.00
CA LEU A 317 -1.68 1.24 -3.66
C LEU A 317 -2.48 1.91 -2.56
N THR A 318 -1.81 2.39 -1.52
CA THR A 318 -2.44 3.03 -0.36
C THR A 318 -1.46 4.03 0.27
N PRO A 319 -1.93 5.16 0.84
CA PRO A 319 -1.06 6.19 1.39
C PRO A 319 -0.39 5.78 2.72
N LEU A 320 -0.78 4.63 3.29
CA LEU A 320 -0.18 3.99 4.47
C LEU A 320 0.15 4.96 5.60
N ASP A 321 1.44 5.08 5.92
CA ASP A 321 1.97 5.79 7.09
C ASP A 321 1.75 7.31 6.97
N CYS A 322 1.62 7.85 5.77
CA CYS A 322 1.33 9.27 5.56
C CYS A 322 -0.14 9.62 5.85
N GLY A 323 -1.04 8.62 5.86
CA GLY A 323 -2.47 8.85 6.17
C GLY A 323 -3.15 9.90 5.28
N MET A 324 -2.67 10.04 4.03
CA MET A 324 -3.09 11.11 3.14
C MET A 324 -4.51 10.87 2.60
N VAL A 325 -5.45 11.68 3.07
CA VAL A 325 -6.83 11.71 2.61
C VAL A 325 -6.90 12.34 1.21
N GLY A 326 -7.66 11.72 0.30
CA GLY A 326 -7.82 12.15 -1.10
C GLY A 326 -6.81 11.54 -2.08
N PHE A 327 -5.91 10.66 -1.61
CA PHE A 327 -4.91 9.97 -2.44
C PHE A 327 -5.50 9.07 -3.54
N SER A 328 -6.61 8.38 -3.25
CA SER A 328 -6.99 7.15 -3.95
C SER A 328 -7.28 7.36 -5.44
N TYR A 329 -8.12 8.35 -5.80
CA TYR A 329 -8.53 8.54 -7.19
C TYR A 329 -7.38 9.01 -8.08
N SER A 330 -6.61 9.99 -7.59
CA SER A 330 -5.42 10.49 -8.28
C SER A 330 -4.38 9.38 -8.49
N ALA A 331 -4.19 8.52 -7.49
CA ALA A 331 -3.33 7.35 -7.61
C ALA A 331 -3.86 6.35 -8.64
N ALA A 332 -5.18 6.17 -8.76
CA ALA A 332 -5.79 5.30 -9.76
C ALA A 332 -5.60 5.84 -11.18
N ILE A 333 -5.73 7.15 -11.39
CA ILE A 333 -5.43 7.79 -12.68
C ILE A 333 -3.99 7.49 -13.08
N GLY A 334 -3.02 7.72 -12.18
CA GLY A 334 -1.62 7.42 -12.45
C GLY A 334 -1.33 5.92 -12.69
N ALA A 335 -1.95 5.04 -11.90
CA ALA A 335 -1.82 3.59 -12.08
C ALA A 335 -2.39 3.12 -13.43
N LYS A 336 -3.51 3.73 -13.89
CA LYS A 336 -4.11 3.41 -15.19
C LYS A 336 -3.23 3.85 -16.35
N VAL A 337 -2.57 5.01 -16.23
CA VAL A 337 -1.56 5.45 -17.21
C VAL A 337 -0.36 4.48 -17.24
N ALA A 338 0.10 4.04 -16.08
CA ALA A 338 1.24 3.11 -15.98
C ALA A 338 0.91 1.68 -16.45
N ALA A 339 -0.35 1.26 -16.33
CA ALA A 339 -0.83 -0.08 -16.70
C ALA A 339 -2.14 0.00 -17.51
N PRO A 340 -2.09 0.50 -18.76
CA PRO A 340 -3.29 0.82 -19.53
C PRO A 340 -4.18 -0.39 -19.83
N HIS A 341 -3.62 -1.60 -19.85
CA HIS A 341 -4.32 -2.86 -20.11
C HIS A 341 -5.00 -3.46 -18.86
N ARG A 342 -4.72 -2.95 -17.66
CA ARG A 342 -5.30 -3.45 -16.41
C ARG A 342 -6.54 -2.65 -16.02
N ALA A 343 -7.51 -3.31 -15.38
CA ALA A 343 -8.57 -2.58 -14.69
C ALA A 343 -7.98 -1.82 -13.51
N VAL A 344 -8.42 -0.59 -13.27
CA VAL A 344 -7.98 0.19 -12.11
C VAL A 344 -9.20 0.73 -11.37
N ILE A 345 -9.33 0.32 -10.12
CA ILE A 345 -10.52 0.53 -9.28
C ILE A 345 -10.05 1.23 -8.00
N SER A 346 -10.54 2.45 -7.80
CA SER A 346 -10.25 3.24 -6.61
C SER A 346 -11.39 3.10 -5.61
N LEU A 347 -11.08 2.88 -4.33
CA LEU A 347 -12.06 2.92 -3.25
C LEU A 347 -11.71 4.04 -2.27
N MET A 348 -12.70 4.84 -1.90
CA MET A 348 -12.55 5.92 -0.93
C MET A 348 -13.87 6.34 -0.27
N GLY A 349 -13.77 7.07 0.84
CA GLY A 349 -14.91 7.75 1.44
C GLY A 349 -15.25 9.06 0.71
N ASP A 350 -16.45 9.57 0.97
CA ASP A 350 -16.99 10.79 0.34
C ASP A 350 -16.20 12.04 0.71
N GLY A 351 -15.78 12.20 1.97
CA GLY A 351 -14.92 13.32 2.38
C GLY A 351 -13.56 13.29 1.68
N GLY A 352 -12.97 12.11 1.52
CA GLY A 352 -11.69 11.95 0.81
C GLY A 352 -11.81 12.27 -0.67
N PHE A 353 -12.85 11.76 -1.33
CA PHE A 353 -13.10 12.10 -2.74
C PHE A 353 -13.39 13.59 -2.93
N GLY A 354 -14.13 14.22 -2.01
CA GLY A 354 -14.42 15.65 -2.05
C GLY A 354 -13.16 16.53 -2.13
N MET A 355 -12.05 16.11 -1.50
CA MET A 355 -10.77 16.84 -1.58
C MET A 355 -10.13 16.81 -2.98
N THR A 356 -10.36 15.74 -3.75
CA THR A 356 -9.72 15.52 -5.07
C THR A 356 -10.70 15.37 -6.21
N MET A 357 -11.96 15.76 -6.02
CA MET A 357 -13.03 15.62 -7.03
C MET A 357 -12.70 16.33 -8.35
N GLY A 358 -11.85 17.37 -8.32
CA GLY A 358 -11.37 18.07 -9.52
C GLY A 358 -10.66 17.14 -10.51
N GLU A 359 -10.05 16.05 -10.04
CA GLU A 359 -9.35 15.07 -10.89
C GLU A 359 -10.29 14.26 -11.80
N MET A 360 -11.61 14.32 -11.60
CA MET A 360 -12.58 13.85 -12.60
C MET A 360 -12.34 14.54 -13.96
N THR A 361 -12.05 15.85 -13.94
CA THR A 361 -11.78 16.61 -15.17
C THR A 361 -10.48 16.18 -15.83
N THR A 362 -9.43 15.91 -15.06
CA THR A 362 -8.17 15.35 -15.56
C THR A 362 -8.39 14.00 -16.23
N ALA A 363 -9.13 13.10 -15.59
CA ALA A 363 -9.41 11.77 -16.11
C ALA A 363 -10.20 11.82 -17.42
N VAL A 364 -11.22 12.69 -17.51
CA VAL A 364 -12.01 12.87 -18.75
C VAL A 364 -11.20 13.54 -19.85
N ALA A 365 -10.55 14.67 -19.56
CA ALA A 365 -9.77 15.41 -20.56
C ALA A 365 -8.62 14.57 -21.14
N SER A 366 -8.05 13.66 -20.33
CA SER A 366 -6.97 12.77 -20.74
C SER A 366 -7.44 11.38 -21.20
N ASN A 367 -8.75 11.14 -21.22
CA ASN A 367 -9.35 9.84 -21.55
C ASN A 367 -8.73 8.65 -20.77
N ILE A 368 -8.59 8.78 -19.45
CA ILE A 368 -7.98 7.78 -18.57
C ILE A 368 -9.09 6.98 -17.86
N PRO A 369 -9.41 5.74 -18.28
CA PRO A 369 -10.58 5.03 -17.78
C PRO A 369 -10.29 4.32 -16.45
N ALA A 370 -10.11 5.12 -15.40
CA ALA A 370 -10.10 4.69 -14.02
C ALA A 370 -11.53 4.76 -13.44
N VAL A 371 -11.88 3.76 -12.62
CA VAL A 371 -13.19 3.69 -11.96
C VAL A 371 -13.02 4.05 -10.49
N GLY A 372 -13.73 5.08 -10.01
CA GLY A 372 -13.80 5.43 -8.59
C GLY A 372 -15.08 4.89 -7.95
N ILE A 373 -14.95 4.22 -6.81
CA ILE A 373 -16.06 3.81 -5.94
C ILE A 373 -16.01 4.71 -4.70
N VAL A 374 -16.99 5.60 -4.59
CA VAL A 374 -17.15 6.52 -3.47
C VAL A 374 -18.17 5.94 -2.51
N MET A 375 -17.69 5.52 -1.35
CA MET A 375 -18.49 4.96 -0.26
C MET A 375 -18.90 6.09 0.68
N ASP A 376 -20.07 6.67 0.43
CA ASP A 376 -20.58 7.85 1.12
C ASP A 376 -21.36 7.44 2.36
N ASN A 377 -20.78 7.73 3.53
CA ASN A 377 -21.47 7.62 4.82
C ASN A 377 -21.76 8.98 5.45
N GLY A 378 -21.41 10.09 4.78
CA GLY A 378 -21.61 11.46 5.26
C GLY A 378 -20.74 11.82 6.46
N THR A 379 -19.59 11.16 6.67
CA THR A 379 -18.79 11.32 7.88
C THR A 379 -17.28 11.15 7.66
N TRP A 380 -16.48 11.82 8.50
CA TRP A 380 -15.10 11.45 8.75
C TRP A 380 -15.08 10.22 9.67
N GLY A 381 -15.32 9.03 9.09
CA GLY A 381 -15.62 7.81 9.86
C GLY A 381 -14.60 7.43 10.93
N SER A 382 -13.31 7.71 10.72
CA SER A 382 -12.27 7.47 11.73
C SER A 382 -12.45 8.38 12.95
N GLU A 383 -12.78 9.66 12.70
CA GLU A 383 -12.97 10.66 13.73
C GLU A 383 -14.27 10.43 14.50
N ILE A 384 -15.37 10.07 13.82
CA ILE A 384 -16.62 9.66 14.48
C ILE A 384 -16.38 8.45 15.38
N ALA A 385 -15.68 7.41 14.89
CA ALA A 385 -15.43 6.23 15.70
C ALA A 385 -14.64 6.56 16.97
N TYR A 386 -13.64 7.43 16.89
CA TYR A 386 -12.86 7.84 18.08
C TYR A 386 -13.67 8.73 19.02
N GLN A 387 -14.46 9.66 18.49
CA GLN A 387 -15.32 10.53 19.29
C GLN A 387 -16.41 9.72 20.02
N ARG A 388 -16.97 8.69 19.36
CA ARG A 388 -17.88 7.71 19.97
C ARG A 388 -17.18 6.95 21.10
N ASP A 389 -16.06 6.29 20.81
CA ASP A 389 -15.47 5.31 21.72
C ASP A 389 -14.66 5.94 22.87
N PHE A 390 -14.20 7.19 22.74
CA PHE A 390 -13.30 7.82 23.70
C PHE A 390 -13.72 9.20 24.21
N TYR A 391 -14.72 9.84 23.60
CA TYR A 391 -15.11 11.21 23.94
C TYR A 391 -16.60 11.36 24.21
N ASN A 392 -17.24 10.31 24.75
CA ASN A 392 -18.65 10.28 25.16
C ASN A 392 -19.58 10.71 24.02
N GLU A 393 -19.31 10.26 22.80
CA GLU A 393 -20.15 10.53 21.62
C GLU A 393 -20.30 12.04 21.31
N ARG A 394 -19.33 12.85 21.73
CA ARG A 394 -19.32 14.29 21.43
C ARG A 394 -18.76 14.54 20.04
N TYR A 395 -19.65 14.56 19.05
CA TYR A 395 -19.30 14.71 17.64
C TYR A 395 -18.98 16.15 17.25
N ILE A 396 -17.75 16.44 16.82
CA ILE A 396 -17.29 17.78 16.41
C ILE A 396 -16.53 17.67 15.09
N GLY A 397 -16.97 18.45 14.09
CA GLY A 397 -16.30 18.54 12.78
C GLY A 397 -16.24 17.22 12.02
N ALA A 398 -17.07 16.23 12.38
CA ALA A 398 -16.96 14.85 11.93
C ALA A 398 -17.99 14.47 10.86
N HIS A 399 -18.94 15.36 10.54
CA HIS A 399 -19.92 15.17 9.47
C HIS A 399 -19.42 15.78 8.16
N VAL A 400 -19.73 15.11 7.06
CA VAL A 400 -19.36 15.50 5.69
C VAL A 400 -20.65 15.71 4.89
N HIS A 401 -20.68 16.78 4.11
CA HIS A 401 -21.76 17.06 3.17
C HIS A 401 -21.23 16.93 1.74
N SER A 402 -21.61 15.85 1.09
CA SER A 402 -21.09 15.47 -0.23
C SER A 402 -22.15 15.67 -1.32
N PRO A 403 -21.77 16.22 -2.50
CA PRO A 403 -22.66 16.26 -3.65
C PRO A 403 -22.85 14.85 -4.24
N ARG A 404 -23.78 14.71 -5.19
CA ARG A 404 -23.95 13.49 -5.99
C ARG A 404 -22.80 13.36 -6.98
N PHE A 405 -21.68 12.77 -6.54
CA PHE A 405 -20.45 12.69 -7.34
C PHE A 405 -20.59 11.95 -8.67
N ASP A 406 -21.51 10.99 -8.76
CA ASP A 406 -21.89 10.34 -10.01
C ASP A 406 -22.55 11.31 -11.00
N GLU A 407 -23.41 12.21 -10.53
CA GLU A 407 -23.98 13.28 -11.37
C GLU A 407 -22.91 14.30 -11.78
N VAL A 408 -22.00 14.66 -10.87
CA VAL A 408 -20.84 15.51 -11.21
C VAL A 408 -19.99 14.85 -12.30
N MET A 409 -19.77 13.54 -12.24
CA MET A 409 -19.02 12.81 -13.26
C MET A 409 -19.70 12.84 -14.63
N LYS A 410 -21.04 12.76 -14.68
CA LYS A 410 -21.79 12.91 -15.93
C LYS A 410 -21.62 14.30 -16.51
N LEU A 411 -21.67 15.34 -15.66
CA LEU A 411 -21.47 16.74 -16.07
C LEU A 411 -20.05 17.00 -16.60
N THR A 412 -19.03 16.31 -16.09
CA THR A 412 -17.66 16.42 -16.61
C THR A 412 -17.43 15.61 -17.89
N GLY A 413 -18.37 14.76 -18.31
CA GLY A 413 -18.31 13.97 -19.55
C GLY A 413 -17.92 12.49 -19.38
N GLY A 414 -17.80 12.00 -18.14
CA GLY A 414 -17.61 10.58 -17.84
C GLY A 414 -18.91 9.85 -17.49
N ASN A 415 -18.77 8.66 -16.91
CA ASN A 415 -19.91 7.83 -16.51
C ASN A 415 -20.16 7.92 -15.01
N GLY A 416 -21.42 8.14 -14.62
CA GLY A 416 -21.85 8.16 -13.22
C GLY A 416 -22.85 7.06 -12.91
N TYR A 417 -22.66 6.35 -11.81
CA TYR A 417 -23.53 5.29 -11.32
C TYR A 417 -23.91 5.53 -9.86
N HIS A 418 -25.16 5.20 -9.48
CA HIS A 418 -25.62 5.26 -8.10
C HIS A 418 -26.36 3.99 -7.68
N PRO A 419 -25.61 2.96 -7.27
CA PRO A 419 -26.19 1.80 -6.61
C PRO A 419 -26.94 2.21 -5.33
N THR A 420 -28.13 1.65 -5.17
CA THR A 420 -29.04 1.85 -4.03
C THR A 420 -29.40 0.55 -3.31
N ALA A 421 -29.17 -0.61 -3.96
CA ALA A 421 -29.45 -1.93 -3.41
C ALA A 421 -28.27 -2.90 -3.60
N ALA A 422 -28.30 -4.01 -2.86
CA ALA A 422 -27.31 -5.09 -3.00
C ALA A 422 -27.38 -5.69 -4.42
N GLY A 423 -26.22 -5.95 -5.01
CA GLY A 423 -25.99 -6.40 -6.38
C GLY A 423 -25.66 -5.28 -7.36
N GLU A 424 -26.21 -4.08 -7.14
CA GLU A 424 -26.12 -2.98 -8.10
C GLU A 424 -24.71 -2.38 -8.21
N THR A 425 -23.86 -2.50 -7.17
CA THR A 425 -22.46 -2.04 -7.26
C THR A 425 -21.65 -2.96 -8.16
N ALA A 426 -21.89 -4.27 -8.09
CA ALA A 426 -21.26 -5.24 -9.00
C ALA A 426 -21.66 -4.99 -10.46
N ASP A 427 -22.94 -4.69 -10.72
CA ASP A 427 -23.43 -4.33 -12.06
C ASP A 427 -22.81 -3.03 -12.55
N ALA A 428 -22.84 -1.97 -11.74
CA ALA A 428 -22.23 -0.68 -12.06
C ALA A 428 -20.73 -0.80 -12.35
N LEU A 429 -19.99 -1.63 -11.59
CA LEU A 429 -18.57 -1.85 -11.81
C LEU A 429 -18.31 -2.60 -13.14
N ARG A 430 -19.09 -3.63 -13.47
CA ARG A 430 -18.98 -4.32 -14.76
C ARG A 430 -19.24 -3.37 -15.93
N ASP A 431 -20.29 -2.56 -15.82
CA ASP A 431 -20.66 -1.59 -16.85
C ASP A 431 -19.60 -0.50 -17.02
N ALA A 432 -19.09 0.05 -15.92
CA ALA A 432 -18.02 1.05 -15.93
C ALA A 432 -16.75 0.52 -16.60
N LEU A 433 -16.33 -0.70 -16.24
CA LEU A 433 -15.15 -1.34 -16.83
C LEU A 433 -15.34 -1.63 -18.33
N LYS A 434 -16.53 -2.10 -18.73
CA LYS A 434 -16.86 -2.37 -20.14
C LYS A 434 -16.93 -1.10 -20.97
N ALA A 435 -17.44 0.00 -20.41
CA ALA A 435 -17.57 1.26 -21.12
C ALA A 435 -16.21 1.87 -21.50
N GLY A 436 -15.14 1.53 -20.79
CA GLY A 436 -13.79 2.01 -21.10
C GLY A 436 -13.65 3.52 -21.00
N LYS A 437 -14.46 4.16 -20.16
CA LYS A 437 -14.44 5.61 -19.87
C LYS A 437 -14.17 5.85 -18.38
N PRO A 438 -13.66 7.02 -18.01
CA PRO A 438 -13.61 7.44 -16.61
C PRO A 438 -14.99 7.32 -15.97
N ALA A 439 -15.07 6.75 -14.77
CA ALA A 439 -16.35 6.49 -14.12
C ALA A 439 -16.31 6.70 -12.60
N ILE A 440 -17.42 7.17 -12.04
CA ILE A 440 -17.66 7.26 -10.60
C ILE A 440 -18.92 6.49 -10.24
N ILE A 441 -18.75 5.54 -9.32
CA ILE A 441 -19.80 4.77 -8.68
C ILE A 441 -19.97 5.34 -7.28
N HIS A 442 -21.05 6.08 -7.06
CA HIS A 442 -21.34 6.71 -5.79
C HIS A 442 -22.37 5.88 -5.04
N VAL A 443 -21.99 5.27 -3.91
CA VAL A 443 -22.87 4.39 -3.13
C VAL A 443 -23.02 4.90 -1.70
N LYS A 444 -24.26 4.97 -1.20
CA LYS A 444 -24.53 5.29 0.20
C LYS A 444 -24.27 4.07 1.06
N VAL A 445 -23.45 4.23 2.10
CA VAL A 445 -23.13 3.16 3.06
C VAL A 445 -23.50 3.55 4.48
N ASP A 446 -23.73 2.53 5.31
CA ASP A 446 -24.20 2.69 6.69
C ASP A 446 -23.20 3.50 7.54
N PRO A 447 -23.58 4.68 8.08
CA PRO A 447 -22.72 5.48 8.96
C PRO A 447 -22.40 4.79 10.30
N GLN A 448 -23.22 3.82 10.72
CA GLN A 448 -23.01 3.05 11.94
C GLN A 448 -21.98 1.93 11.78
N ALA A 449 -21.61 1.57 10.55
CA ALA A 449 -20.59 0.56 10.25
C ALA A 449 -19.14 1.07 10.51
N THR A 450 -18.98 2.20 11.18
CA THR A 450 -17.68 2.81 11.49
C THR A 450 -17.01 2.15 12.71
N ILE A 451 -15.74 1.79 12.57
CA ILE A 451 -14.99 1.06 13.61
C ILE A 451 -13.74 1.82 14.08
N SER A 452 -13.46 1.77 15.38
CA SER A 452 -12.19 2.24 15.93
C SER A 452 -11.14 1.15 15.82
N PHE A 453 -10.13 1.41 14.99
CA PHE A 453 -9.00 0.50 14.81
C PHE A 453 -7.97 0.55 15.96
N ARG A 454 -8.08 1.52 16.87
CA ARG A 454 -7.22 1.65 18.07
C ARG A 454 -8.05 1.62 19.33
N LYS A 455 -8.46 0.43 19.77
CA LYS A 455 -9.23 0.28 21.01
C LYS A 455 -8.43 0.62 22.29
N ASP A 456 -7.12 0.79 22.16
CA ASP A 456 -6.18 1.08 23.24
C ASP A 456 -5.62 2.51 23.22
N ALA A 457 -5.99 3.35 22.24
CA ALA A 457 -5.36 4.66 22.01
C ALA A 457 -5.37 5.56 23.24
N LEU A 458 -6.46 5.51 24.02
CA LEU A 458 -6.70 6.41 25.15
C LEU A 458 -6.94 5.67 26.46
N LYS A 459 -6.62 4.36 26.54
CA LYS A 459 -6.55 3.68 27.83
C LYS A 459 -5.46 4.37 28.65
N LYS A 460 -5.85 5.00 29.77
CA LYS A 460 -4.89 5.57 30.74
C LYS A 460 -3.85 4.49 31.04
N ARG A 461 -2.57 4.77 30.79
CA ARG A 461 -1.49 3.92 31.30
C ARG A 461 -1.73 3.78 32.80
N GLN A 462 -1.94 2.57 33.30
CA GLN A 462 -1.86 2.37 34.74
C GLN A 462 -0.42 2.72 35.14
N PRO A 463 -0.20 3.52 36.20
CA PRO A 463 1.15 3.77 36.68
C PRO A 463 1.76 2.42 37.10
N GLY A 464 2.78 1.94 36.39
CA GLY A 464 3.55 0.75 36.77
C GLY A 464 3.55 -0.45 35.81
N SER A 465 3.01 -0.34 34.58
CA SER A 465 3.14 -1.39 33.55
C SER A 465 4.32 -1.18 32.61
#